data_AF-A0A803TEI6-F1
#
_entry.id   AF-A0A803TEI6-F1
#
_cell.length_a   1.000
_cell.length_b   1.000
_cell.length_c   1.000
_cell.angle_alpha   90.00
_cell.angle_beta   90.00
_cell.angle_gamma   90.00
#
_symmetry.space_group_name_H-M   'P 1'
#
loop_
_entity.id
_entity.type
_entity.pdbx_description
1 polymer ?
#
loop_
_entity_poly.entity_id
_entity_poly.type
_entity_poly.pdbx_seq_one_letter_code
_entity_poly.pdbx_strand_id
1 'polypeptide(L)'
;MKPSGRLEVLQLMKVMDSMLEKAGIDKEDVAMHNVLEVLKVEQNIYNIVFHEIIRQVSVDCAERGELLSRQRYVELLERIPRQMKNLYKEMMAQRVMDKHITDELFNFKETIGQLTRELNTIREHDRKATLEAEKAYKELSKAILDSEMNANFLDEYRQLYELQRRRLEAQIQQLTHEKELWSSAAYDLALKDTTDLSTLQQLTLEYRELVAEIGKKVVQTEETCRDRARTIQNGLTGWLNYFQNHCVCLFQTLTEELALYGGEMFLVRQEPLKTATSLQKQWVDLGLAVLGRHKDLHGKMPHELNILEEINKKADKLSEEYRRRMGGENGEKYMQFYVVYKQDHCTYAVEVNSRGFSGTLLTANENSMLHLTQLGSLTPEKKLSSDQNKIGWRNSVA
;
A
#
# COMPACT_ATOMS: atom_id res chain seq x y z
N MET A 1 -51.44 71.29 -137.91
CA MET A 1 -52.28 70.73 -136.82
C MET A 1 -51.65 71.17 -135.51
N LYS A 2 -52.40 71.79 -134.59
CA LYS A 2 -51.84 72.25 -133.30
C LYS A 2 -51.53 71.02 -132.42
N PRO A 3 -50.30 70.83 -131.91
CA PRO A 3 -49.89 69.62 -131.16
C PRO A 3 -50.33 69.63 -129.68
N SER A 4 -51.48 70.25 -129.41
CA SER A 4 -51.91 70.65 -128.06
C SER A 4 -53.45 70.62 -127.97
N GLY A 5 -54.06 69.54 -128.51
CA GLY A 5 -55.51 69.40 -128.57
C GLY A 5 -56.10 68.86 -127.27
N ARG A 6 -57.36 69.20 -126.97
CA ARG A 6 -58.11 68.63 -125.82
C ARG A 6 -58.07 67.10 -125.75
N LEU A 7 -57.99 66.44 -126.92
CA LEU A 7 -57.92 64.98 -127.02
C LEU A 7 -56.62 64.40 -126.44
N GLU A 8 -55.47 65.05 -126.64
CA GLU A 8 -54.17 64.57 -126.15
C GLU A 8 -54.06 64.69 -124.63
N VAL A 9 -54.61 65.78 -124.06
CA VAL A 9 -54.70 65.95 -122.60
C VAL A 9 -55.59 64.88 -121.98
N LEU A 10 -56.75 64.58 -122.59
CA LEU A 10 -57.64 63.50 -122.11
C LEU A 10 -57.00 62.12 -122.21
N GLN A 11 -56.17 61.89 -123.23
CA GLN A 11 -55.38 60.65 -123.34
C GLN A 11 -54.31 60.57 -122.25
N LEU A 12 -53.60 61.66 -121.97
CA LEU A 12 -52.59 61.71 -120.91
C LEU A 12 -53.20 61.46 -119.53
N MET A 13 -54.37 62.05 -119.24
CA MET A 13 -55.14 61.77 -118.02
C MET A 13 -55.49 60.28 -117.91
N LYS A 14 -56.05 59.68 -118.98
CA LYS A 14 -56.39 58.25 -118.97
C LYS A 14 -55.18 57.34 -118.81
N VAL A 15 -54.03 57.72 -119.39
CA VAL A 15 -52.77 57.00 -119.23
C VAL A 15 -52.26 57.10 -117.78
N MET A 16 -52.30 58.30 -117.20
CA MET A 16 -51.96 58.52 -115.79
C MET A 16 -52.83 57.69 -114.87
N ASP A 17 -54.15 57.72 -115.03
CA ASP A 17 -55.09 56.94 -114.23
C ASP A 17 -54.80 55.43 -114.32
N SER A 18 -54.52 54.92 -115.53
CA SER A 18 -54.13 53.51 -115.71
C SER A 18 -52.78 53.18 -115.06
N MET A 19 -51.82 54.12 -115.08
CA MET A 19 -50.52 53.94 -114.42
C MET A 19 -50.67 53.94 -112.90
N LEU A 20 -51.50 54.82 -112.34
CA LEU A 20 -51.80 54.89 -110.91
C LEU A 20 -52.55 53.64 -110.43
N GLU A 21 -53.56 53.19 -111.18
CA GLU A 21 -54.33 51.98 -110.88
C GLU A 21 -53.44 50.73 -110.88
N LYS A 22 -52.51 50.61 -111.85
CA LYS A 22 -51.51 49.52 -111.90
C LYS A 22 -50.49 49.59 -110.77
N ALA A 23 -50.16 50.79 -110.29
CA ALA A 23 -49.28 50.99 -109.15
C ALA A 23 -49.96 50.63 -107.81
N GLY A 24 -51.28 50.44 -107.80
CA GLY A 24 -52.03 49.96 -106.62
C GLY A 24 -52.10 50.98 -105.48
N ILE A 25 -52.09 52.27 -105.81
CA ILE A 25 -52.02 53.39 -104.85
C ILE A 25 -53.27 53.49 -103.96
N ASP A 26 -54.43 52.96 -104.40
CA ASP A 26 -55.70 52.99 -103.66
C ASP A 26 -55.85 51.93 -102.56
N LYS A 27 -54.81 51.17 -102.24
CA LYS A 27 -54.87 50.19 -101.14
C LYS A 27 -54.55 50.91 -99.83
N GLU A 28 -55.53 51.05 -98.95
CA GLU A 28 -55.39 51.80 -97.67
C GLU A 28 -54.50 51.08 -96.63
N ASP A 29 -54.32 49.75 -96.72
CA ASP A 29 -53.50 48.97 -95.77
C ASP A 29 -52.12 48.61 -96.34
N VAL A 30 -51.23 49.60 -96.36
CA VAL A 30 -49.87 49.43 -96.89
C VAL A 30 -48.90 49.55 -95.72
N ALA A 31 -48.22 48.44 -95.39
CA ALA A 31 -47.14 48.45 -94.41
C ALA A 31 -46.12 49.55 -94.76
N MET A 32 -45.56 50.25 -93.77
CA MET A 32 -44.81 51.48 -94.05
C MET A 32 -43.59 51.32 -94.98
N HIS A 33 -43.06 50.09 -95.13
CA HIS A 33 -42.05 49.76 -96.14
C HIS A 33 -42.61 49.81 -97.57
N ASN A 34 -43.80 49.26 -97.76
CA ASN A 34 -44.53 49.27 -99.02
C ASN A 34 -44.98 50.71 -99.37
N VAL A 35 -45.23 51.58 -98.38
CA VAL A 35 -45.57 53.00 -98.61
C VAL A 35 -44.42 53.73 -99.31
N LEU A 36 -43.15 53.46 -98.94
CA LEU A 36 -42.01 54.04 -99.64
C LEU A 36 -41.86 53.55 -101.08
N GLU A 37 -42.18 52.28 -101.34
CA GLU A 37 -42.16 51.72 -102.69
C GLU A 37 -43.27 52.31 -103.55
N VAL A 38 -44.49 52.40 -103.01
CA VAL A 38 -45.65 53.02 -103.66
C VAL A 38 -45.36 54.50 -103.97
N LEU A 39 -44.85 55.27 -103.02
CA LEU A 39 -44.49 56.68 -103.23
C LEU A 39 -43.40 56.87 -104.29
N LYS A 40 -42.45 55.94 -104.39
CA LYS A 40 -41.42 56.00 -105.44
C LYS A 40 -42.03 55.78 -106.82
N VAL A 41 -42.95 54.83 -106.96
CA VAL A 41 -43.65 54.55 -108.22
C VAL A 41 -44.58 55.71 -108.57
N GLU A 42 -45.33 56.22 -107.61
CA GLU A 42 -46.24 57.35 -107.76
C GLU A 42 -45.50 58.62 -108.18
N GLN A 43 -44.39 58.97 -107.52
CA GLN A 43 -43.55 60.11 -107.92
C GLN A 43 -43.04 59.98 -109.36
N ASN A 44 -42.68 58.77 -109.79
CA ASN A 44 -42.25 58.53 -111.18
C ASN A 44 -43.40 58.76 -112.17
N ILE A 45 -44.63 58.36 -111.84
CA ILE A 45 -45.81 58.60 -112.67
C ILE A 45 -46.06 60.11 -112.78
N TYR A 46 -46.07 60.83 -111.65
CA TYR A 46 -46.21 62.28 -111.64
C TYR A 46 -45.09 62.98 -112.43
N ASN A 47 -43.83 62.54 -112.30
CA ASN A 47 -42.71 63.09 -113.07
C ASN A 47 -42.91 62.91 -114.58
N ILE A 48 -43.33 61.72 -115.03
CA ILE A 48 -43.58 61.43 -116.45
C ILE A 48 -44.68 62.34 -117.01
N VAL A 49 -45.80 62.44 -116.30
CA VAL A 49 -46.94 63.27 -116.72
C VAL A 49 -46.57 64.76 -116.69
N PHE A 50 -45.86 65.20 -115.66
CA PHE A 50 -45.45 66.60 -115.52
C PHE A 50 -44.45 67.02 -116.61
N HIS A 51 -43.50 66.16 -116.98
CA HIS A 51 -42.61 66.41 -118.10
C HIS A 51 -43.35 66.50 -119.44
N GLU A 52 -44.39 65.68 -119.62
CA GLU A 52 -45.24 65.75 -120.82
C GLU A 52 -46.10 67.02 -120.85
N ILE A 53 -46.63 67.47 -119.71
CA ILE A 53 -47.34 68.76 -119.60
C ILE A 53 -46.40 69.92 -119.94
N ILE A 54 -45.18 69.92 -119.40
CA ILE A 54 -44.16 70.94 -119.72
C ILE A 54 -43.89 70.95 -121.22
N ARG A 55 -43.70 69.77 -121.84
CA ARG A 55 -43.47 69.65 -123.28
C ARG A 55 -44.62 70.27 -124.08
N GLN A 56 -45.87 69.92 -123.75
CA GLN A 56 -47.05 70.45 -124.43
C GLN A 56 -47.18 71.97 -124.29
N VAL A 57 -46.97 72.52 -123.08
CA VAL A 57 -47.02 73.97 -122.82
C VAL A 57 -45.87 74.70 -123.54
N SER A 58 -44.69 74.08 -123.63
CA SER A 58 -43.53 74.67 -124.32
C SER A 58 -43.72 74.78 -125.83
N VAL A 59 -44.48 73.86 -126.44
CA VAL A 59 -44.80 73.89 -127.88
C VAL A 59 -45.69 75.09 -128.23
N ASP A 60 -46.61 75.47 -127.33
CA ASP A 60 -47.47 76.64 -127.49
C ASP A 60 -46.76 77.95 -127.09
N CYS A 61 -45.97 77.94 -126.01
CA CYS A 61 -45.21 79.09 -125.52
C CYS A 61 -44.00 78.62 -124.69
N ALA A 62 -42.79 78.82 -125.24
CA ALA A 62 -41.56 78.34 -124.63
C ALA A 62 -41.33 78.92 -123.23
N GLU A 63 -41.68 80.19 -122.99
CA GLU A 63 -41.48 80.88 -121.71
C GLU A 63 -42.38 80.32 -120.60
N ARG A 64 -43.59 79.85 -120.94
CA ARG A 64 -44.47 79.15 -119.98
C ARG A 64 -43.93 77.77 -119.65
N GLY A 65 -43.39 77.09 -120.65
CA GLY A 65 -42.64 75.85 -120.48
C GLY A 65 -41.45 76.00 -119.55
N GLU A 66 -40.65 77.06 -119.76
CA GLU A 66 -39.49 77.42 -118.94
C GLU A 66 -39.89 77.75 -117.48
N LEU A 67 -41.03 78.41 -117.28
CA LEU A 67 -41.54 78.72 -115.95
C LEU A 67 -41.92 77.45 -115.16
N LEU A 68 -42.46 76.43 -115.83
CA LEU A 68 -42.80 75.13 -115.24
C LEU A 68 -41.59 74.20 -115.11
N SER A 69 -40.61 74.31 -116.00
CA SER A 69 -39.33 73.58 -115.92
C SER A 69 -38.34 74.20 -114.93
N ARG A 70 -38.71 75.30 -114.28
CA ARG A 70 -37.91 75.92 -113.22
C ARG A 70 -37.49 74.88 -112.19
N GLN A 71 -36.17 74.79 -112.03
CA GLN A 71 -35.50 73.81 -111.19
C GLN A 71 -36.03 73.77 -109.76
N ARG A 72 -36.52 74.91 -109.24
CA ARG A 72 -37.12 75.02 -107.91
C ARG A 72 -38.39 74.18 -107.71
N TYR A 73 -39.22 73.99 -108.73
CA TYR A 73 -40.41 73.13 -108.64
C TYR A 73 -40.04 71.65 -108.69
N VAL A 74 -39.10 71.29 -109.57
CA VAL A 74 -38.57 69.92 -109.65
C VAL A 74 -37.86 69.54 -108.34
N GLU A 75 -37.03 70.42 -107.79
CA GLU A 75 -36.36 70.23 -106.50
C GLU A 75 -37.34 70.10 -105.33
N LEU A 76 -38.42 70.90 -105.33
CA LEU A 76 -39.45 70.82 -104.29
C LEU A 76 -40.15 69.46 -104.31
N LEU A 77 -40.55 68.99 -105.49
CA LEU A 77 -41.21 67.69 -105.66
C LEU A 77 -40.27 66.53 -105.31
N GLU A 78 -38.99 66.62 -105.65
CA GLU A 78 -38.02 65.58 -105.30
C GLU A 78 -37.61 65.61 -103.82
N ARG A 79 -37.76 66.74 -103.11
CA ARG A 79 -37.36 66.88 -101.70
C ARG A 79 -38.27 66.09 -100.76
N ILE A 80 -39.58 66.04 -101.02
CA ILE A 80 -40.57 65.40 -100.13
C ILE A 80 -40.31 63.88 -100.02
N PRO A 81 -40.18 63.10 -101.12
CA PRO A 81 -39.88 61.66 -101.03
C PRO A 81 -38.51 61.38 -100.40
N ARG A 82 -37.51 62.24 -100.64
CA ARG A 82 -36.19 62.12 -100.01
C ARG A 82 -36.28 62.30 -98.49
N GLN A 83 -37.01 63.32 -98.02
CA GLN A 83 -37.25 63.56 -96.60
C GLN A 83 -38.02 62.41 -95.96
N MET A 84 -39.07 61.90 -96.62
CA MET A 84 -39.84 60.78 -96.09
C MET A 84 -39.03 59.48 -96.00
N LYS A 85 -38.14 59.22 -96.98
CA LYS A 85 -37.20 58.10 -96.92
C LYS A 85 -36.22 58.22 -95.75
N ASN A 86 -35.75 59.43 -95.44
CA ASN A 86 -34.87 59.66 -94.29
C ASN A 86 -35.61 59.45 -92.97
N LEU A 87 -36.83 60.02 -92.83
CA LEU A 87 -37.68 59.82 -91.66
C LEU A 87 -37.98 58.33 -91.42
N TYR A 88 -38.25 57.57 -92.49
CA TYR A 88 -38.44 56.12 -92.37
C TYR A 88 -37.18 55.39 -91.89
N LYS A 89 -36.00 55.74 -92.40
CA LYS A 89 -34.73 55.15 -91.94
C LYS A 89 -34.49 55.45 -90.46
N GLU A 90 -34.70 56.69 -90.04
CA GLU A 90 -34.59 57.11 -88.64
C GLU A 90 -35.59 56.35 -87.76
N MET A 91 -36.85 56.22 -88.20
CA MET A 91 -37.86 55.48 -87.48
C MET A 91 -37.56 53.97 -87.41
N MET A 92 -37.02 53.36 -88.47
CA MET A 92 -36.59 51.96 -88.43
C MET A 92 -35.41 51.76 -87.47
N ALA A 93 -34.43 52.67 -87.48
CA ALA A 93 -33.34 52.66 -86.53
C ALA A 93 -33.85 52.81 -85.09
N GLN A 94 -34.81 53.71 -84.85
CA GLN A 94 -35.47 53.88 -83.56
C GLN A 94 -36.17 52.59 -83.11
N ARG A 95 -36.94 51.94 -83.99
CA ARG A 95 -37.62 50.67 -83.68
C ARG A 95 -36.64 49.57 -83.30
N VAL A 96 -35.48 49.49 -83.96
CA VAL A 96 -34.43 48.52 -83.61
C VAL A 96 -33.82 48.85 -82.24
N MET A 97 -33.55 50.13 -81.95
CA MET A 97 -33.07 50.56 -80.64
C MET A 97 -34.08 50.27 -79.53
N ASP A 98 -35.36 50.60 -79.74
CA ASP A 98 -36.43 50.35 -78.76
C ASP A 98 -36.58 48.86 -78.46
N LYS A 99 -36.46 48.00 -79.50
CA LYS A 99 -36.43 46.55 -79.31
C LYS A 99 -35.23 46.12 -78.47
N HIS A 100 -34.03 46.60 -78.78
CA HIS A 100 -32.82 46.27 -78.03
C HIS A 100 -32.92 46.71 -76.55
N ILE A 101 -33.41 47.92 -76.29
CA ILE A 101 -33.64 48.42 -74.92
C ILE A 101 -34.64 47.52 -74.18
N THR A 102 -35.71 47.11 -74.86
CA THR A 102 -36.72 46.21 -74.26
C THR A 102 -36.11 44.85 -73.91
N ASP A 103 -35.28 44.29 -74.80
CA ASP A 103 -34.59 43.02 -74.57
C ASP A 103 -33.60 43.12 -73.39
N GLU A 104 -32.82 44.20 -73.30
CA GLU A 104 -31.90 44.45 -72.17
C GLU A 104 -32.64 44.66 -70.84
N LEU A 105 -33.78 45.36 -70.85
CA LEU A 105 -34.62 45.51 -69.66
C LEU A 105 -35.18 44.16 -69.19
N PHE A 106 -35.53 43.27 -70.11
CA PHE A 106 -35.97 41.92 -69.77
C PHE A 106 -34.83 41.11 -69.15
N ASN A 107 -33.63 41.14 -69.75
CA ASN A 107 -32.45 40.47 -69.22
C ASN A 107 -32.11 40.98 -67.80
N PHE A 108 -32.09 42.29 -67.61
CA PHE A 108 -31.83 42.92 -66.32
C PHE A 108 -32.84 42.50 -65.24
N LYS A 109 -34.13 42.47 -65.61
CA LYS A 109 -35.20 41.99 -64.73
C LYS A 109 -34.98 40.53 -64.32
N GLU A 110 -34.55 39.68 -65.25
CA GLU A 110 -34.25 38.28 -64.97
C GLU A 110 -33.05 38.13 -64.02
N THR A 111 -31.96 38.88 -64.25
CA THR A 111 -30.79 38.88 -63.37
C THR A 111 -31.13 39.37 -61.96
N ILE A 112 -31.92 40.45 -61.82
CA ILE A 112 -32.41 40.89 -60.50
C ILE A 112 -33.25 39.79 -59.84
N GLY A 113 -34.10 39.11 -60.62
CA GLY A 113 -34.91 38.00 -60.12
C GLY A 113 -34.07 36.81 -59.64
N GLN A 114 -32.93 36.54 -60.27
CA GLN A 114 -31.96 35.53 -59.82
C GLN A 114 -31.25 35.96 -58.54
N LEU A 115 -30.67 37.18 -58.52
CA LEU A 115 -30.01 37.73 -57.34
C LEU A 115 -30.93 37.80 -56.11
N THR A 116 -32.20 38.15 -56.30
CA THR A 116 -33.18 38.19 -55.21
C THR A 116 -33.42 36.79 -54.63
N ARG A 117 -33.46 35.75 -55.47
CA ARG A 117 -33.60 34.36 -55.01
C ARG A 117 -32.36 33.90 -54.25
N GLU A 118 -31.16 34.18 -54.76
CA GLU A 118 -29.90 33.86 -54.09
C GLU A 118 -29.76 34.60 -52.75
N LEU A 119 -30.17 35.87 -52.67
CA LEU A 119 -30.14 36.61 -51.42
C LEU A 119 -31.07 35.96 -50.38
N ASN A 120 -32.26 35.50 -50.78
CA ASN A 120 -33.17 34.81 -49.88
C ASN A 120 -32.62 33.47 -49.39
N THR A 121 -31.92 32.71 -50.25
CA THR A 121 -31.29 31.45 -49.81
C THR A 121 -30.14 31.73 -48.84
N ILE A 122 -29.29 32.71 -49.12
CA ILE A 122 -28.20 33.12 -48.23
C ILE A 122 -28.74 33.55 -46.87
N ARG A 123 -29.82 34.35 -46.82
CA ARG A 123 -30.44 34.78 -45.55
C ARG A 123 -30.95 33.61 -44.72
N GLU A 124 -31.54 32.60 -45.36
CA GLU A 124 -32.01 31.40 -44.64
C GLU A 124 -30.84 30.54 -44.14
N HIS A 125 -29.75 30.44 -44.92
CA HIS A 125 -28.52 29.79 -44.46
C HIS A 125 -27.89 30.51 -43.27
N ASP A 126 -27.81 31.84 -43.31
CA ASP A 126 -27.29 32.67 -42.22
C ASP A 126 -28.11 32.51 -40.93
N ARG A 127 -29.45 32.48 -41.06
CA ARG A 127 -30.36 32.20 -39.93
C ARG A 127 -30.14 30.81 -39.33
N LYS A 128 -29.88 29.79 -40.16
CA LYS A 128 -29.57 28.44 -39.66
C LYS A 128 -28.21 28.38 -38.98
N ALA A 129 -27.18 28.97 -39.59
CA ALA A 129 -25.83 29.00 -39.06
C ALA A 129 -25.76 29.71 -37.70
N THR A 130 -26.49 30.83 -37.56
CA THR A 130 -26.60 31.56 -36.29
C THR A 130 -27.29 30.73 -35.19
N LEU A 131 -28.38 30.03 -35.51
CA LEU A 131 -29.06 29.13 -34.56
C LEU A 131 -28.16 27.96 -34.13
N GLU A 132 -27.43 27.36 -35.08
CA GLU A 132 -26.49 26.28 -34.79
C GLU A 132 -25.32 26.77 -33.93
N ALA A 133 -24.79 27.96 -34.20
CA ALA A 133 -23.76 28.58 -33.38
C ALA A 133 -24.27 28.83 -31.95
N GLU A 134 -25.47 29.39 -31.77
CA GLU A 134 -26.06 29.59 -30.44
C GLU A 134 -26.25 28.27 -29.68
N LYS A 135 -26.69 27.22 -30.37
CA LYS A 135 -26.83 25.88 -29.78
C LYS A 135 -25.47 25.34 -29.35
N ALA A 136 -24.44 25.45 -30.20
CA ALA A 136 -23.08 25.04 -29.88
C ALA A 136 -22.52 25.82 -28.69
N TYR A 137 -22.75 27.12 -28.60
CA TYR A 137 -22.34 27.93 -27.43
C TYR A 137 -23.02 27.47 -26.13
N LYS A 138 -24.32 27.13 -26.17
CA LYS A 138 -25.04 26.60 -25.01
C LYS A 138 -24.49 25.23 -24.57
N GLU A 139 -24.24 24.34 -25.53
CA GLU A 139 -23.66 23.02 -25.26
C GLU A 139 -22.24 23.13 -24.69
N LEU A 140 -21.40 24.01 -25.26
CA LEU A 140 -20.06 24.30 -24.76
C LEU A 140 -20.10 24.86 -23.34
N SER A 141 -20.97 25.83 -23.07
CA SER A 141 -21.10 26.43 -21.74
C SER A 141 -21.49 25.39 -20.69
N LYS A 142 -22.39 24.45 -21.04
CA LYS A 142 -22.75 23.34 -20.16
C LYS A 142 -21.57 22.40 -19.94
N ALA A 143 -20.85 22.02 -21.00
CA ALA A 143 -19.70 21.14 -20.91
C ALA A 143 -18.56 21.73 -20.06
N ILE A 144 -18.34 23.05 -20.14
CA ILE A 144 -17.36 23.75 -19.29
C ILE A 144 -17.79 23.66 -17.83
N LEU A 145 -19.05 23.97 -17.52
CA LEU A 145 -19.56 23.92 -16.14
C LEU A 145 -19.48 22.50 -15.56
N ASP A 146 -19.86 21.48 -16.34
CA ASP A 146 -19.75 20.08 -15.94
C ASP A 146 -18.27 19.69 -15.72
N SER A 147 -17.35 20.18 -16.57
CA SER A 147 -15.90 19.95 -16.42
C SER A 147 -15.33 20.62 -15.18
N GLU A 148 -15.76 21.84 -14.84
CA GLU A 148 -15.35 22.54 -13.61
C GLU A 148 -15.84 21.80 -12.37
N MET A 149 -17.10 21.37 -12.35
CA MET A 149 -17.64 20.56 -11.25
C MET A 149 -16.88 19.24 -11.08
N ASN A 150 -16.58 18.55 -12.17
CA ASN A 150 -15.78 17.31 -12.14
C ASN A 150 -14.35 17.55 -11.65
N ALA A 151 -13.72 18.66 -12.04
CA ALA A 151 -12.39 19.03 -11.57
C ALA A 151 -12.38 19.30 -10.06
N ASN A 152 -13.39 20.02 -9.54
CA ASN A 152 -13.55 20.27 -8.11
C ASN A 152 -13.73 18.97 -7.33
N PHE A 153 -14.61 18.07 -7.83
CA PHE A 153 -14.81 16.77 -7.20
C PHE A 153 -13.54 15.91 -7.18
N LEU A 154 -12.76 15.93 -8.28
CA LEU A 154 -11.48 15.24 -8.36
C LEU A 154 -10.47 15.80 -7.35
N ASP A 155 -10.46 17.11 -7.13
CA ASP A 155 -9.57 17.74 -6.15
C ASP A 155 -9.96 17.37 -4.72
N GLU A 156 -11.25 17.39 -4.37
CA GLU A 156 -11.75 16.92 -3.07
C GLU A 156 -11.36 15.44 -2.82
N TYR A 157 -11.56 14.59 -3.83
CA TYR A 157 -11.15 13.19 -3.77
C TYR A 157 -9.64 13.07 -3.57
N ARG A 158 -8.83 13.81 -4.33
CA ARG A 158 -7.38 13.82 -4.18
C ARG A 158 -6.96 14.22 -2.77
N GLN A 159 -7.56 15.26 -2.19
CA GLN A 159 -7.28 15.69 -0.82
C GLN A 159 -7.56 14.58 0.19
N LEU A 160 -8.68 13.87 0.06
CA LEU A 160 -9.03 12.73 0.91
C LEU A 160 -8.02 11.57 0.78
N TYR A 161 -7.59 11.26 -0.45
CA TYR A 161 -6.57 10.24 -0.70
C TYR A 161 -5.22 10.61 -0.11
N GLU A 162 -4.79 11.87 -0.24
CA GLU A 162 -3.55 12.36 0.36
C GLU A 162 -3.61 12.30 1.90
N LEU A 163 -4.74 12.62 2.52
CA LEU A 163 -4.93 12.49 3.96
C LEU A 163 -4.86 11.03 4.43
N GLN A 164 -5.53 10.11 3.73
CA GLN A 164 -5.46 8.68 4.05
C GLN A 164 -4.04 8.15 3.90
N ARG A 165 -3.37 8.52 2.81
CA ARG A 165 -1.98 8.13 2.55
C ARG A 165 -1.05 8.59 3.68
N ARG A 166 -1.12 9.86 4.08
CA ARG A 166 -0.31 10.40 5.20
C ARG A 166 -0.56 9.65 6.50
N ARG A 167 -1.82 9.29 6.80
CA ARG A 167 -2.16 8.52 8.01
C ARG A 167 -1.54 7.13 7.98
N LEU A 168 -1.63 6.43 6.84
CA LEU A 168 -1.07 5.09 6.68
C LEU A 168 0.46 5.12 6.72
N GLU A 169 1.09 6.09 6.06
CA GLU A 169 2.55 6.28 6.11
C GLU A 169 3.03 6.53 7.54
N ALA A 170 2.32 7.36 8.32
CA ALA A 170 2.64 7.59 9.74
C ALA A 170 2.49 6.31 10.59
N GLN A 171 1.44 5.51 10.36
CA GLN A 171 1.27 4.23 11.05
C GLN A 171 2.39 3.24 10.71
N ILE A 172 2.78 3.15 9.44
CA ILE A 172 3.90 2.29 9.01
C ILE A 172 5.19 2.75 9.69
N GLN A 173 5.46 4.05 9.76
CA GLN A 173 6.64 4.58 10.45
C GLN A 173 6.64 4.21 11.93
N GLN A 174 5.51 4.37 12.63
CA GLN A 174 5.38 4.00 14.04
C GLN A 174 5.62 2.50 14.26
N LEU A 175 4.96 1.63 13.49
CA LEU A 175 5.12 0.18 13.58
C LEU A 175 6.54 -0.28 13.25
N THR A 176 7.19 0.39 12.29
CA THR A 176 8.59 0.10 11.95
C THR A 176 9.51 0.44 13.12
N HIS A 177 9.30 1.60 13.75
CA HIS A 177 10.07 2.00 14.92
C HIS A 177 9.85 1.06 16.12
N GLU A 178 8.60 0.69 16.41
CA GLU A 178 8.30 -0.29 17.46
C GLU A 178 8.94 -1.65 17.18
N LYS A 179 8.88 -2.12 15.92
CA LYS A 179 9.54 -3.35 15.51
C LYS A 179 11.05 -3.29 15.75
N GLU A 180 11.71 -2.18 15.41
CA GLU A 180 13.14 -1.99 15.64
C GLU A 180 13.47 -2.03 17.14
N LEU A 181 12.70 -1.35 17.98
CA LEU A 181 12.86 -1.37 19.44
C LEU A 181 12.71 -2.79 20.00
N TRP A 182 11.64 -3.50 19.62
CA TRP A 182 11.42 -4.88 20.06
C TRP A 182 12.50 -5.83 19.56
N SER A 183 12.97 -5.65 18.32
CA SER A 183 14.04 -6.46 17.75
C SER A 183 15.37 -6.23 18.47
N SER A 184 15.70 -4.98 18.81
CA SER A 184 16.89 -4.64 19.60
C SER A 184 16.81 -5.23 21.00
N ALA A 185 15.68 -5.06 21.70
CA ALA A 185 15.51 -5.59 23.05
C ALA A 185 15.59 -7.13 23.08
N ALA A 186 14.99 -7.80 22.10
CA ALA A 186 15.09 -9.25 21.97
C ALA A 186 16.53 -9.71 21.67
N TYR A 187 17.26 -8.98 20.83
CA TYR A 187 18.67 -9.24 20.56
C TYR A 187 19.54 -9.09 21.82
N ASP A 188 19.36 -8.01 22.58
CA ASP A 188 20.11 -7.76 23.82
C ASP A 188 19.82 -8.83 24.88
N LEU A 189 18.55 -9.25 24.99
CA LEU A 189 18.16 -10.34 25.89
C LEU A 189 18.79 -11.67 25.47
N ALA A 190 18.71 -12.02 24.18
CA ALA A 190 19.32 -13.24 23.66
C ALA A 190 20.85 -13.23 23.86
N LEU A 191 21.50 -12.09 23.63
CA LEU A 191 22.92 -11.93 23.89
C LEU A 191 23.23 -12.17 25.37
N LYS A 192 22.46 -11.54 26.28
CA LYS A 192 22.62 -11.74 27.72
C LYS A 192 22.41 -13.20 28.13
N ASP A 193 21.38 -13.85 27.63
CA ASP A 193 21.09 -15.26 27.94
C ASP A 193 22.19 -16.20 27.42
N THR A 194 22.78 -15.92 26.25
CA THR A 194 23.95 -16.68 25.77
C THR A 194 25.16 -16.49 26.67
N THR A 195 25.41 -15.27 27.16
CA THR A 195 26.51 -15.01 28.10
C THR A 195 26.26 -15.67 29.46
N ASP A 196 25.05 -15.54 30.02
CA ASP A 196 24.66 -16.15 31.30
C ASP A 196 24.75 -17.69 31.19
N LEU A 197 24.32 -18.28 30.07
CA LEU A 197 24.45 -19.73 29.82
C LEU A 197 25.91 -20.18 29.79
N SER A 198 26.79 -19.43 29.11
CA SER A 198 28.21 -19.76 29.04
C SER A 198 28.88 -19.75 30.42
N THR A 199 28.54 -18.76 31.27
CA THR A 199 29.06 -18.68 32.64
C THR A 199 28.51 -19.79 33.52
N LEU A 200 27.22 -20.13 33.40
CA LEU A 200 26.63 -21.28 34.10
C LEU A 200 27.32 -22.59 33.72
N GLN A 201 27.60 -22.80 32.43
CA GLN A 201 28.32 -23.98 31.95
C GLN A 201 29.73 -24.06 32.55
N GLN A 202 30.44 -22.94 32.61
CA GLN A 202 31.76 -22.86 33.23
C GLN A 202 31.71 -23.18 34.73
N LEU A 203 30.83 -22.52 35.50
CA LEU A 203 30.66 -22.77 36.94
C LEU A 203 30.28 -24.23 37.23
N THR A 204 29.43 -24.82 36.38
CA THR A 204 29.03 -26.23 36.50
C THR A 204 30.21 -27.17 36.27
N LEU A 205 31.13 -26.83 35.36
CA LEU A 205 32.35 -27.60 35.14
C LEU A 205 33.28 -27.49 36.35
N GLU A 206 33.54 -26.28 36.84
CA GLU A 206 34.37 -26.02 38.02
C GLU A 206 33.84 -26.74 39.27
N TYR A 207 32.53 -26.67 39.53
CA TYR A 207 31.90 -27.39 40.64
C TYR A 207 32.07 -28.90 40.54
N ARG A 208 31.90 -29.46 39.34
CA ARG A 208 32.06 -30.91 39.10
C ARG A 208 33.48 -31.37 39.38
N GLU A 209 34.48 -30.61 38.97
CA GLU A 209 35.89 -30.90 39.23
C GLU A 209 36.19 -30.85 40.73
N LEU A 210 35.69 -29.81 41.42
CA LEU A 210 35.85 -29.67 42.88
C LEU A 210 35.21 -30.83 43.65
N VAL A 211 33.97 -31.20 43.30
CA VAL A 211 33.27 -32.33 43.93
C VAL A 211 33.99 -33.65 43.67
N ALA A 212 34.50 -33.86 42.47
CA ALA A 212 35.30 -35.05 42.16
C ALA A 212 36.58 -35.11 43.01
N GLU A 213 37.25 -33.98 43.21
CA GLU A 213 38.45 -33.89 44.04
C GLU A 213 38.15 -34.11 45.52
N ILE A 214 37.05 -33.54 46.04
CA ILE A 214 36.55 -33.84 47.38
C ILE A 214 36.27 -35.34 47.51
N GLY A 215 35.58 -35.95 46.54
CA GLY A 215 35.30 -37.38 46.51
C GLY A 215 36.56 -38.23 46.66
N LYS A 216 37.62 -37.91 45.90
CA LYS A 216 38.93 -38.58 46.02
C LYS A 216 39.51 -38.44 47.42
N LYS A 217 39.53 -37.22 47.98
CA LYS A 217 40.06 -36.95 49.32
C LYS A 217 39.28 -37.72 50.39
N VAL A 218 37.96 -37.79 50.28
CA VAL A 218 37.11 -38.54 51.22
C VAL A 218 37.45 -40.02 51.19
N VAL A 219 37.50 -40.64 50.01
CA VAL A 219 37.85 -42.06 49.86
C VAL A 219 39.23 -42.33 50.44
N GLN A 220 40.22 -41.50 50.12
CA GLN A 220 41.58 -41.65 50.66
C GLN A 220 41.60 -41.54 52.19
N THR A 221 40.88 -40.57 52.77
CA THR A 221 40.80 -40.45 54.24
C THR A 221 40.11 -41.65 54.88
N GLU A 222 39.07 -42.19 54.25
CA GLU A 222 38.36 -43.37 54.76
C GLU A 222 39.25 -44.61 54.71
N GLU A 223 39.99 -44.81 53.61
CA GLU A 223 40.94 -45.91 53.48
C GLU A 223 42.05 -45.83 54.53
N THR A 224 42.65 -44.65 54.73
CA THR A 224 43.68 -44.46 55.77
C THR A 224 43.13 -44.68 57.19
N CYS A 225 41.90 -44.23 57.48
CA CYS A 225 41.23 -44.48 58.76
C CYS A 225 40.96 -45.98 58.94
N ARG A 226 40.47 -46.67 57.92
CA ARG A 226 40.18 -48.10 57.94
C ARG A 226 41.44 -48.96 58.09
N ASP A 227 42.54 -48.57 57.45
CA ASP A 227 43.85 -49.23 57.59
C ASP A 227 44.39 -49.07 59.01
N ARG A 228 44.26 -47.88 59.60
CA ARG A 228 44.63 -47.60 60.99
C ARG A 228 43.76 -48.37 61.98
N ALA A 229 42.44 -48.36 61.80
CA ALA A 229 41.51 -49.14 62.61
C ALA A 229 41.80 -50.65 62.53
N ARG A 230 42.15 -51.17 61.34
CA ARG A 230 42.65 -52.56 61.19
C ARG A 230 43.94 -52.81 61.94
N THR A 231 44.86 -51.84 61.94
CA THR A 231 46.12 -51.94 62.70
C THR A 231 45.85 -51.97 64.21
N ILE A 232 44.95 -51.11 64.69
CA ILE A 232 44.50 -51.09 66.09
C ILE A 232 43.77 -52.39 66.43
N GLN A 233 42.87 -52.88 65.58
CA GLN A 233 42.16 -54.15 65.79
C GLN A 233 43.15 -55.31 65.85
N ASN A 234 44.12 -55.40 64.95
CA ASN A 234 45.16 -56.43 64.97
C ASN A 234 46.02 -56.32 66.22
N GLY A 235 46.36 -55.09 66.63
CA GLY A 235 46.98 -54.80 67.92
C GLY A 235 46.13 -55.34 69.06
N LEU A 236 44.87 -54.94 69.18
CA LEU A 236 43.90 -55.39 70.18
C LEU A 236 43.72 -56.90 70.18
N THR A 237 43.76 -57.57 69.03
CA THR A 237 43.62 -59.03 68.92
C THR A 237 44.89 -59.74 69.40
N GLY A 238 46.07 -59.20 69.06
CA GLY A 238 47.36 -59.63 69.63
C GLY A 238 47.42 -59.39 71.14
N TRP A 239 46.88 -58.26 71.59
CA TRP A 239 46.73 -57.90 73.00
C TRP A 239 45.68 -58.77 73.70
N LEU A 240 44.59 -59.20 73.06
CA LEU A 240 43.59 -60.10 73.65
C LEU A 240 44.17 -61.50 73.87
N ASN A 241 45.01 -61.96 72.94
CA ASN A 241 45.81 -63.18 73.11
C ASN A 241 46.86 -63.03 74.23
N TYR A 242 47.34 -61.80 74.48
CA TYR A 242 48.29 -61.49 75.55
C TYR A 242 47.61 -61.30 76.93
N PHE A 243 46.39 -60.75 76.96
CA PHE A 243 45.57 -60.47 78.16
C PHE A 243 44.96 -61.72 78.79
N GLN A 244 45.13 -62.90 78.19
CA GLN A 244 45.05 -64.15 78.94
C GLN A 244 46.14 -64.25 80.03
N ASN A 245 47.14 -63.36 80.10
CA ASN A 245 48.30 -63.52 81.00
C ASN A 245 48.91 -62.26 81.69
N HIS A 246 48.20 -61.13 81.86
CA HIS A 246 48.44 -60.01 82.83
C HIS A 246 48.35 -58.59 82.22
N CYS A 247 47.86 -57.64 83.03
CA CYS A 247 47.44 -56.28 82.66
C CYS A 247 48.56 -55.20 82.61
N VAL A 248 48.23 -54.11 81.88
CA VAL A 248 48.73 -52.70 81.92
C VAL A 248 49.65 -52.28 80.76
N CYS A 249 49.10 -51.60 79.73
CA CYS A 249 49.76 -50.55 78.90
C CYS A 249 48.83 -49.90 77.82
N LEU A 250 47.54 -49.69 78.10
CA LEU A 250 46.53 -49.25 77.08
C LEU A 250 46.32 -47.72 76.97
N PHE A 251 47.12 -46.89 77.65
CA PHE A 251 46.76 -45.49 77.91
C PHE A 251 47.39 -44.41 76.99
N GLN A 252 48.29 -44.75 76.06
CA GLN A 252 49.02 -43.73 75.26
C GLN A 252 48.60 -43.64 73.78
N THR A 253 48.02 -44.69 73.19
CA THR A 253 47.63 -44.72 71.77
C THR A 253 46.21 -44.22 71.49
N LEU A 254 45.30 -44.24 72.46
CA LEU A 254 43.93 -43.72 72.31
C LEU A 254 43.86 -42.19 72.37
N THR A 255 44.83 -41.54 73.01
CA THR A 255 44.86 -40.08 73.18
C THR A 255 45.28 -39.35 71.90
N GLU A 256 46.11 -39.98 71.05
CA GLU A 256 46.51 -39.45 69.74
C GLU A 256 45.39 -39.54 68.69
N GLU A 257 44.51 -40.55 68.77
CA GLU A 257 43.32 -40.65 67.90
C GLU A 257 42.28 -39.57 68.21
N LEU A 258 42.09 -39.18 69.46
CA LEU A 258 41.18 -38.08 69.84
C LEU A 258 41.68 -36.71 69.38
N ALA A 259 43.00 -36.51 69.30
CA ALA A 259 43.60 -35.25 68.82
C ALA A 259 43.43 -35.04 67.31
N LEU A 260 43.35 -36.11 66.50
CA LEU A 260 43.14 -36.02 65.04
C LEU A 260 41.75 -35.49 64.64
N TYR A 261 40.75 -35.61 65.51
CA TYR A 261 39.41 -35.05 65.33
C TYR A 261 39.25 -33.66 65.97
N GLY A 262 40.33 -33.09 66.53
CA GLY A 262 40.34 -31.78 67.18
C GLY A 262 40.91 -30.66 66.29
N GLY A 263 40.17 -29.55 66.21
CA GLY A 263 40.67 -28.21 65.88
C GLY A 263 41.25 -28.01 64.47
N GLU A 264 42.55 -28.24 64.30
CA GLU A 264 43.30 -27.85 63.09
C GLU A 264 42.96 -28.70 61.85
N MET A 265 42.81 -30.03 62.01
CA MET A 265 42.47 -30.89 60.86
C MET A 265 41.01 -30.76 60.41
N PHE A 266 40.13 -30.39 61.34
CA PHE A 266 38.73 -30.12 61.07
C PHE A 266 38.57 -28.84 60.22
N LEU A 267 39.30 -27.77 60.54
CA LEU A 267 39.26 -26.51 59.80
C LEU A 267 39.75 -26.64 58.35
N VAL A 268 40.85 -27.36 58.12
CA VAL A 268 41.40 -27.60 56.76
C VAL A 268 40.41 -28.36 55.87
N ARG A 269 39.59 -29.24 56.45
CA ARG A 269 38.56 -30.00 55.72
C ARG A 269 37.22 -29.26 55.60
N GLN A 270 36.96 -28.29 56.47
CA GLN A 270 35.72 -27.50 56.49
C GLN A 270 35.74 -26.33 55.49
N GLU A 271 36.90 -25.69 55.26
CA GLU A 271 37.01 -24.56 54.33
C GLU A 271 36.58 -24.88 52.89
N PRO A 272 36.99 -26.00 52.26
CA PRO A 272 36.51 -26.37 50.93
C PRO A 272 34.99 -26.58 50.86
N LEU A 273 34.38 -27.09 51.93
CA LEU A 273 32.93 -27.27 52.02
C LEU A 273 32.21 -25.91 52.08
N LYS A 274 32.74 -24.94 52.83
CA LYS A 274 32.16 -23.58 52.88
C LYS A 274 32.23 -22.90 51.51
N THR A 275 33.34 -23.03 50.80
CA THR A 275 33.48 -22.51 49.42
C THR A 275 32.48 -23.20 48.49
N ALA A 276 32.31 -24.53 48.59
CA ALA A 276 31.33 -25.28 47.81
C ALA A 276 29.89 -24.84 48.10
N THR A 277 29.53 -24.60 49.37
CA THR A 277 28.20 -24.08 49.75
C THR A 277 27.96 -22.66 49.22
N SER A 278 29.00 -21.80 49.20
CA SER A 278 28.90 -20.46 48.62
C SER A 278 28.68 -20.51 47.11
N LEU A 279 29.41 -21.38 46.39
CA LEU A 279 29.24 -21.56 44.95
C LEU A 279 27.87 -22.17 44.61
N GLN A 280 27.41 -23.16 45.38
CA GLN A 280 26.07 -23.73 45.24
C GLN A 280 24.99 -22.65 45.39
N LYS A 281 25.11 -21.76 46.37
CA LYS A 281 24.16 -20.65 46.56
C LYS A 281 24.14 -19.70 45.37
N GLN A 282 25.30 -19.30 44.87
CA GLN A 282 25.40 -18.45 43.67
C GLN A 282 24.81 -19.13 42.43
N TRP A 283 25.04 -20.45 42.26
CA TRP A 283 24.47 -21.25 41.18
C TRP A 283 22.94 -21.34 41.25
N VAL A 284 22.36 -21.52 42.44
CA VAL A 284 20.90 -21.52 42.64
C VAL A 284 20.31 -20.15 42.34
N ASP A 285 20.89 -19.08 42.89
CA ASP A 285 20.38 -17.72 42.72
C ASP A 285 20.38 -17.33 41.22
N LEU A 286 21.45 -17.68 40.49
CA LEU A 286 21.55 -17.44 39.06
C LEU A 286 20.61 -18.35 38.25
N GLY A 287 20.50 -19.63 38.60
CA GLY A 287 19.58 -20.58 37.96
C GLY A 287 18.12 -20.17 38.10
N LEU A 288 17.72 -19.70 39.29
CA LEU A 288 16.38 -19.15 39.54
C LEU A 288 16.12 -17.88 38.71
N ALA A 289 17.12 -17.00 38.59
CA ALA A 289 17.01 -15.79 37.77
C ALA A 289 16.84 -16.11 36.27
N VAL A 290 17.61 -17.06 35.74
CA VAL A 290 17.53 -17.46 34.32
C VAL A 290 16.20 -18.17 34.03
N LEU A 291 15.84 -19.19 34.81
CA LEU A 291 14.58 -19.92 34.64
C LEU A 291 13.36 -19.02 34.88
N GLY A 292 13.48 -18.02 35.76
CA GLY A 292 12.45 -17.01 36.01
C GLY A 292 12.13 -16.12 34.82
N ARG A 293 13.07 -15.90 33.89
CA ARG A 293 12.86 -15.17 32.63
C ARG A 293 12.15 -16.01 31.58
N HIS A 294 12.16 -17.34 31.73
CA HIS A 294 11.66 -18.32 30.75
C HIS A 294 10.28 -18.87 31.15
N LYS A 295 9.46 -18.07 31.82
CA LYS A 295 8.06 -18.42 32.09
C LYS A 295 7.30 -18.56 30.77
N ASP A 296 6.46 -19.57 30.67
CA ASP A 296 5.59 -19.71 29.51
C ASP A 296 4.53 -18.59 29.45
N LEU A 297 3.77 -18.51 28.35
CA LEU A 297 2.70 -17.53 28.16
C LEU A 297 1.60 -17.59 29.23
N HIS A 298 1.52 -18.69 30.00
CA HIS A 298 0.59 -18.90 31.12
C HIS A 298 1.25 -18.65 32.49
N GLY A 299 2.50 -18.16 32.52
CA GLY A 299 3.24 -17.88 33.74
C GLY A 299 3.82 -19.11 34.44
N LYS A 300 3.77 -20.29 33.81
CA LYS A 300 4.28 -21.54 34.36
C LYS A 300 5.80 -21.60 34.20
N MET A 301 6.47 -21.98 35.28
CA MET A 301 7.93 -22.14 35.29
C MET A 301 8.35 -23.41 34.53
N PRO A 302 9.54 -23.41 33.89
CA PRO A 302 10.09 -24.59 33.23
C PRO A 302 10.26 -25.79 34.18
N HIS A 303 10.16 -27.02 33.66
CA HIS A 303 10.31 -28.23 34.49
C HIS A 303 11.71 -28.35 35.09
N GLU A 304 12.70 -27.75 34.42
CA GLU A 304 14.10 -27.61 34.83
C GLU A 304 14.24 -26.93 36.18
N LEU A 305 13.26 -26.11 36.62
CA LEU A 305 13.21 -25.54 37.97
C LEU A 305 13.09 -26.64 39.03
N ASN A 306 12.21 -27.62 38.82
CA ASN A 306 12.05 -28.73 39.75
C ASN A 306 13.34 -29.56 39.84
N ILE A 307 14.05 -29.71 38.72
CA ILE A 307 15.34 -30.39 38.67
C ILE A 307 16.41 -29.59 39.43
N LEU A 308 16.48 -28.27 39.24
CA LEU A 308 17.38 -27.37 39.98
C LEU A 308 17.14 -27.46 41.49
N GLU A 309 15.88 -27.40 41.92
CA GLU A 309 15.50 -27.53 43.33
C GLU A 309 15.80 -28.91 43.90
N GLU A 310 15.58 -29.99 43.14
CA GLU A 310 15.93 -31.34 43.56
C GLU A 310 17.44 -31.51 43.74
N ILE A 311 18.24 -31.01 42.79
CA ILE A 311 19.70 -31.04 42.86
C ILE A 311 20.16 -30.24 44.08
N ASN A 312 19.61 -29.04 44.30
CA ASN A 312 19.94 -28.23 45.46
C ASN A 312 19.60 -28.95 46.78
N LYS A 313 18.40 -29.53 46.89
CA LYS A 313 18.00 -30.32 48.07
C LYS A 313 18.91 -31.53 48.31
N LYS A 314 19.36 -32.21 47.25
CA LYS A 314 20.29 -33.34 47.34
C LYS A 314 21.71 -32.87 47.74
N ALA A 315 22.19 -31.77 47.19
CA ALA A 315 23.48 -31.17 47.51
C ALA A 315 23.53 -30.64 48.95
N ASP A 316 22.45 -30.03 49.45
CA ASP A 316 22.32 -29.62 50.85
C ASP A 316 22.36 -30.82 51.80
N LYS A 317 21.62 -31.89 51.48
CA LYS A 317 21.66 -33.14 52.26
C LYS A 317 23.05 -33.77 52.29
N LEU A 318 23.73 -33.84 51.15
CA LEU A 318 25.09 -34.36 51.05
C LEU A 318 26.09 -33.49 51.82
N SER A 319 25.97 -32.16 51.74
CA SER A 319 26.81 -31.22 52.49
C SER A 319 26.60 -31.37 54.00
N GLU A 320 25.36 -31.60 54.44
CA GLU A 320 25.02 -31.84 55.85
C GLU A 320 25.50 -33.21 56.34
N GLU A 321 25.32 -34.26 55.54
CA GLU A 321 25.87 -35.59 55.83
C GLU A 321 27.39 -35.56 55.92
N TYR A 322 28.06 -34.86 55.01
CA TYR A 322 29.50 -34.69 55.04
C TYR A 322 29.95 -33.93 56.29
N ARG A 323 29.26 -32.83 56.64
CA ARG A 323 29.52 -32.08 57.88
C ARG A 323 29.37 -32.96 59.12
N ARG A 324 28.31 -33.78 59.20
CA ARG A 324 28.06 -34.72 60.31
C ARG A 324 29.10 -35.84 60.39
N ARG A 325 29.52 -36.40 59.25
CA ARG A 325 30.61 -37.40 59.19
C ARG A 325 31.93 -36.80 59.64
N MET A 326 32.26 -35.61 59.15
CA MET A 326 33.47 -34.89 59.56
C MET A 326 33.45 -34.49 61.05
N GLY A 327 32.28 -34.22 61.61
CA GLY A 327 32.07 -33.97 63.04
C GLY A 327 32.07 -35.24 63.91
N GLY A 328 32.11 -36.44 63.32
CA GLY A 328 32.11 -37.72 64.03
C GLY A 328 30.76 -38.15 64.63
N GLU A 329 29.66 -37.49 64.27
CA GLU A 329 28.30 -37.75 64.78
C GLU A 329 27.62 -38.97 64.14
N ASN A 330 28.32 -39.66 63.24
CA ASN A 330 27.84 -40.85 62.50
C ASN A 330 28.00 -42.18 63.26
N GLY A 331 28.46 -42.15 64.51
CA GLY A 331 28.69 -43.34 65.33
C GLY A 331 30.16 -43.74 65.51
N GLU A 332 31.11 -43.15 64.76
CA GLU A 332 32.55 -43.37 65.01
C GLU A 332 32.98 -42.86 66.38
N LYS A 333 32.52 -41.65 66.76
CA LYS A 333 32.73 -41.13 68.12
C LYS A 333 32.05 -41.98 69.19
N TYR A 334 30.89 -42.58 68.89
CA TYR A 334 30.16 -43.42 69.86
C TYR A 334 30.89 -44.74 70.12
N MET A 335 31.47 -45.38 69.10
CA MET A 335 32.32 -46.56 69.29
C MET A 335 33.57 -46.22 70.12
N GLN A 336 34.21 -45.09 69.84
CA GLN A 336 35.36 -44.61 70.64
C GLN A 336 34.97 -44.22 72.07
N PHE A 337 33.86 -43.49 72.29
CA PHE A 337 33.34 -43.16 73.62
C PHE A 337 32.91 -44.41 74.39
N TYR A 338 32.35 -45.42 73.73
CA TYR A 338 31.96 -46.67 74.38
C TYR A 338 33.18 -47.47 74.83
N VAL A 339 34.28 -47.42 74.07
CA VAL A 339 35.58 -47.99 74.47
C VAL A 339 36.17 -47.22 75.66
N VAL A 340 36.13 -45.89 75.65
CA VAL A 340 36.57 -45.05 76.79
C VAL A 340 35.68 -45.23 78.03
N TYR A 341 34.36 -45.34 77.85
CA TYR A 341 33.41 -45.56 78.95
C TYR A 341 33.59 -46.95 79.59
N LYS A 342 33.83 -47.99 78.77
CA LYS A 342 34.23 -49.31 79.30
C LYS A 342 35.58 -49.26 80.00
N GLN A 343 36.51 -48.43 79.51
CA GLN A 343 37.82 -48.22 80.12
C GLN A 343 37.72 -47.56 81.49
N ASP A 344 36.90 -46.51 81.66
CA ASP A 344 36.66 -45.87 82.97
C ASP A 344 36.10 -46.87 84.00
N HIS A 345 35.18 -47.72 83.56
CA HIS A 345 34.60 -48.78 84.38
C HIS A 345 35.62 -49.88 84.76
N CYS A 346 36.59 -50.17 83.89
CA CYS A 346 37.69 -51.08 84.18
C CYS A 346 38.75 -50.46 85.11
N THR A 347 39.08 -49.17 84.96
CA THR A 347 39.97 -48.46 85.90
C THR A 347 39.35 -48.37 87.30
N TYR A 348 38.05 -48.11 87.41
CA TYR A 348 37.35 -48.10 88.70
C TYR A 348 37.38 -49.48 89.38
N ALA A 349 37.17 -50.56 88.63
CA ALA A 349 37.27 -51.93 89.15
C ALA A 349 38.70 -52.30 89.62
N VAL A 350 39.74 -51.77 88.97
CA VAL A 350 41.14 -52.00 89.35
C VAL A 350 41.57 -51.12 90.53
N GLU A 351 41.10 -49.87 90.63
CA GLU A 351 41.35 -49.00 91.81
C GLU A 351 40.70 -49.55 93.09
N VAL A 352 39.49 -50.12 92.98
CA VAL A 352 38.80 -50.74 94.13
C VAL A 352 39.51 -52.04 94.57
N ASN A 353 40.02 -52.84 93.63
CA ASN A 353 40.74 -54.08 93.97
C ASN A 353 42.20 -53.86 94.43
N SER A 354 42.81 -52.70 94.18
CA SER A 354 44.21 -52.42 94.56
C SER A 354 44.37 -51.71 95.92
N ARG A 355 43.29 -51.27 96.58
CA ARG A 355 43.34 -50.56 97.87
C ARG A 355 42.72 -51.30 99.08
N GLY A 356 42.48 -52.61 98.99
CA GLY A 356 41.80 -53.38 100.05
C GLY A 356 42.41 -54.74 100.40
N PHE A 357 43.71 -54.81 100.74
CA PHE A 357 44.30 -55.98 101.43
C PHE A 357 45.35 -55.55 102.47
N SER A 358 44.89 -55.15 103.66
CA SER A 358 45.55 -55.27 104.98
C SER A 358 44.52 -54.86 106.04
N GLY A 359 44.13 -55.77 106.93
CA GLY A 359 42.84 -55.73 107.62
C GLY A 359 42.81 -55.37 109.10
N THR A 360 41.60 -55.06 109.58
CA THR A 360 41.02 -55.54 110.84
C THR A 360 39.48 -55.44 110.80
N LEU A 361 38.80 -56.48 111.28
CA LEU A 361 37.35 -56.61 111.44
C LEU A 361 36.74 -55.55 112.37
N LEU A 362 35.55 -55.01 112.04
CA LEU A 362 34.30 -55.24 112.79
C LEU A 362 33.11 -54.41 112.25
N THR A 363 32.01 -55.13 112.03
CA THR A 363 30.58 -54.77 112.11
C THR A 363 29.93 -53.79 111.13
N ALA A 364 28.87 -54.35 110.52
CA ALA A 364 27.63 -53.72 110.06
C ALA A 364 27.72 -52.76 108.86
N ASN A 365 27.10 -53.10 107.73
CA ASN A 365 25.65 -52.98 107.60
C ASN A 365 25.15 -53.62 106.30
N GLU A 366 23.99 -54.27 106.40
CA GLU A 366 23.12 -54.59 105.27
C GLU A 366 22.73 -53.29 104.53
N ASN A 367 22.58 -53.37 103.19
CA ASN A 367 22.02 -52.39 102.23
C ASN A 367 23.00 -51.90 101.16
N SER A 368 23.24 -52.73 100.13
CA SER A 368 23.57 -52.26 98.75
C SER A 368 23.28 -53.35 97.70
N MET A 369 22.32 -54.23 97.95
CA MET A 369 21.94 -55.34 97.06
C MET A 369 20.44 -55.28 96.75
N LEU A 370 19.94 -54.10 96.39
CA LEU A 370 18.59 -53.87 95.86
C LEU A 370 18.51 -52.43 95.34
N HIS A 371 18.90 -52.23 94.08
CA HIS A 371 18.36 -51.25 93.13
C HIS A 371 19.32 -51.19 91.94
N LEU A 372 19.11 -52.10 90.99
CA LEU A 372 19.15 -51.88 89.53
C LEU A 372 18.96 -53.23 88.78
N THR A 373 18.10 -54.11 89.32
CA THR A 373 17.49 -55.25 88.61
C THR A 373 16.17 -54.84 87.94
N GLN A 374 16.10 -53.60 87.44
CA GLN A 374 14.98 -53.07 86.67
C GLN A 374 15.51 -52.18 85.54
N LEU A 375 16.01 -52.83 84.48
CA LEU A 375 15.93 -52.39 83.09
C LEU A 375 16.51 -53.52 82.23
N GLY A 376 15.78 -54.64 82.26
CA GLY A 376 16.09 -55.88 81.56
C GLY A 376 14.82 -56.60 81.16
N SER A 377 13.91 -55.90 80.48
CA SER A 377 12.87 -56.53 79.66
C SER A 377 12.28 -55.48 78.71
N LEU A 378 12.60 -55.60 77.42
CA LEU A 378 11.65 -55.58 76.29
C LEU A 378 12.42 -55.32 74.98
N THR A 379 12.59 -56.40 74.24
CA THR A 379 12.69 -56.46 72.78
C THR A 379 11.73 -57.59 72.34
N PRO A 380 11.27 -57.73 71.08
CA PRO A 380 11.18 -56.80 69.94
C PRO A 380 9.85 -56.95 69.11
N GLU A 381 9.69 -56.15 68.06
CA GLU A 381 9.00 -56.41 66.75
C GLU A 381 7.48 -56.69 66.61
N LYS A 382 6.82 -55.89 65.74
CA LYS A 382 6.05 -56.26 64.49
C LYS A 382 5.28 -55.01 63.97
N LYS A 383 5.52 -54.45 62.78
CA LYS A 383 5.08 -54.79 61.39
C LYS A 383 3.56 -54.71 61.10
N LEU A 384 3.23 -53.86 60.10
CA LEU A 384 2.04 -53.84 59.20
C LEU A 384 0.69 -53.45 59.84
N SER A 385 -0.34 -52.89 59.21
CA SER A 385 -0.68 -52.27 57.91
C SER A 385 -2.22 -52.11 57.97
N SER A 386 -2.79 -51.06 57.38
CA SER A 386 -4.18 -50.95 56.87
C SER A 386 -5.36 -51.22 57.82
N ASP A 387 -6.23 -50.22 58.05
CA ASP A 387 -7.54 -50.22 57.38
C ASP A 387 -8.41 -48.98 57.65
N GLN A 388 -9.24 -48.74 56.64
CA GLN A 388 -10.23 -47.70 56.43
C GLN A 388 -11.37 -47.71 57.46
N ASN A 389 -11.87 -46.53 57.86
CA ASN A 389 -13.23 -46.07 57.48
C ASN A 389 -13.64 -44.72 58.09
N LYS A 390 -14.11 -43.86 57.18
CA LYS A 390 -15.26 -42.92 57.24
C LYS A 390 -15.90 -42.57 58.60
N ILE A 391 -16.02 -41.26 58.84
CA ILE A 391 -17.24 -40.41 59.03
C ILE A 391 -16.66 -38.97 59.09
N GLY A 392 -17.08 -37.92 58.39
CA GLY A 392 -18.34 -37.57 57.77
C GLY A 392 -18.80 -36.20 58.29
N TRP A 393 -18.59 -35.15 57.48
CA TRP A 393 -19.32 -33.86 57.43
C TRP A 393 -19.25 -32.86 58.60
N ARG A 394 -18.75 -31.63 58.33
CA ARG A 394 -19.60 -30.47 57.95
C ARG A 394 -18.78 -29.21 57.61
N ASN A 395 -19.22 -28.58 56.53
CA ASN A 395 -18.95 -27.18 56.16
C ASN A 395 -19.54 -26.21 57.20
N SER A 396 -18.87 -25.06 57.41
CA SER A 396 -19.41 -23.71 57.15
C SER A 396 -18.42 -22.65 57.65
N VAL A 397 -17.87 -21.82 56.75
CA VAL A 397 -18.23 -20.40 56.55
C VAL A 397 -17.83 -19.49 57.71
N ALA A 398 -16.76 -18.72 57.49
CA ALA A 398 -16.80 -17.25 57.40
C ALA A 398 -15.64 -16.79 56.51
#